data_AF-A0A6A5CE78-F1
#
_entry.id   AF-A0A6A5CE78-F1
#
_cell.length_a   1.000
_cell.length_b   1.000
_cell.length_c   1.000
_cell.angle_alpha   90.00
_cell.angle_beta   90.00
_cell.angle_gamma   90.00
#
_symmetry.space_group_name_H-M   'P 1'
#
loop_
_entity.id
_entity.type
_entity.pdbx_description
1 polymer ?
#
loop_
_entity_poly.entity_id
_entity_poly.type
_entity_poly.pdbx_seq_one_letter_code
_entity_poly.pdbx_strand_id
1 'polypeptide(L)'
;MSVTLSPSSYSSTASSHHPQHEEDGDDHHHNESFNQPTISSTGNPAHHSIQEPHHNARASLSNLQLSNTSKNPVPAGRLTTTAMHGHPISDHNSKKSMKFPLFYRGVRRQIFVINTCCGLVELNCLKLSCLIGMILTVMGLVLLAGFSISTFVVASQRNSETLIAVGQVYSYFEQANTLILNTVYQTALDSNLSNDAETNYKYSNKMKEYTAVSNQLLDLMETIVESLGGEDMKIKFKYTQNAANAWVAWNAHLYLMLSFGQVNESVSRLQSSEYGAVKKSFQDGVTDLVEHVRGIEKGKDANLVVTTVIQLTVIVVSVLLLSPLIVMIFSYAINTDSKNTEKFRKANEVMIMDTIENPNTRNLFKLHCEKEDNLHNYCLLEKIQHFKSLSVKCLEMEKMSNVSEKFTKFDQEKFEVAFEIYALLEGDEDTPVSIPENLISVAKDVLDAYNLKQIDFLPFDMFSSIEKELCTIMLDCHHRFKQSLVNQKEMRLDKIKISELLNKNHKDDL
;
A
#
# COMPACT_ATOMS: atom_id res chain seq x y z
N MET A 1 48.53 15.53 -46.90
CA MET A 1 47.78 15.15 -45.68
C MET A 1 46.47 14.52 -46.14
N SER A 2 46.41 13.31 -46.72
CA SER A 2 47.05 12.03 -46.41
C SER A 2 46.70 11.54 -45.00
N VAL A 3 45.70 10.67 -44.86
CA VAL A 3 45.86 9.28 -44.35
C VAL A 3 44.69 8.42 -44.87
N THR A 4 45.03 7.50 -45.78
CA THR A 4 44.36 6.22 -46.05
C THR A 4 45.14 5.13 -45.33
N LEU A 5 44.48 4.23 -44.60
CA LEU A 5 45.03 2.92 -44.21
C LEU A 5 43.92 1.86 -44.13
N SER A 6 44.02 0.84 -44.98
CA SER A 6 43.55 -0.55 -44.77
C SER A 6 44.59 -1.31 -43.89
N PRO A 7 44.64 -2.65 -43.73
CA PRO A 7 43.68 -3.77 -43.90
C PRO A 7 43.77 -4.86 -42.75
N SER A 8 42.99 -5.95 -42.84
CA SER A 8 43.36 -7.37 -42.51
C SER A 8 42.08 -8.22 -42.60
N SER A 9 41.88 -9.30 -43.37
CA SER A 9 42.61 -10.56 -43.67
C SER A 9 42.88 -11.46 -42.46
N TYR A 10 42.02 -12.46 -42.26
CA TYR A 10 42.36 -13.73 -41.62
C TYR A 10 41.78 -14.89 -42.43
N SER A 11 42.59 -15.94 -42.54
CA SER A 11 42.43 -17.14 -43.35
C SER A 11 42.09 -18.37 -42.50
N SER A 12 41.47 -19.37 -43.14
CA SER A 12 41.60 -20.82 -42.87
C SER A 12 40.94 -21.32 -41.56
N THR A 13 40.36 -22.51 -41.41
CA THR A 13 40.58 -23.84 -41.99
C THR A 13 39.32 -24.71 -41.83
N ALA A 14 39.17 -25.70 -42.72
CA ALA A 14 38.23 -26.82 -42.65
C ALA A 14 38.47 -27.75 -41.45
N SER A 15 37.42 -28.44 -40.99
CA SER A 15 37.53 -29.83 -40.54
C SER A 15 36.18 -30.54 -40.53
N SER A 16 36.14 -31.65 -41.26
CA SER A 16 35.11 -32.68 -41.25
C SER A 16 35.09 -33.45 -39.93
N HIS A 17 33.92 -33.93 -39.49
CA HIS A 17 33.80 -35.30 -39.02
C HIS A 17 32.35 -35.79 -39.06
N HIS A 18 32.17 -36.85 -39.85
CA HIS A 18 31.09 -37.82 -39.75
C HIS A 18 31.48 -38.87 -38.67
N PRO A 19 30.50 -39.56 -38.06
CA PRO A 19 30.34 -40.96 -38.45
C PRO A 19 28.89 -41.48 -38.50
N GLN A 20 28.75 -42.55 -39.30
CA GLN A 20 27.60 -43.43 -39.49
C GLN A 20 27.44 -44.46 -38.36
N HIS A 21 26.21 -44.96 -38.15
CA HIS A 21 25.78 -46.38 -38.24
C HIS A 21 24.26 -46.44 -37.87
N GLU A 22 23.38 -46.95 -38.76
CA GLU A 22 22.76 -48.32 -38.78
C GLU A 22 21.90 -48.60 -37.51
N GLU A 23 20.68 -49.16 -37.52
CA GLU A 23 19.93 -50.03 -38.45
C GLU A 23 18.45 -50.09 -37.98
N ASP A 24 17.56 -50.70 -38.80
CA ASP A 24 16.19 -51.20 -38.51
C ASP A 24 15.07 -50.18 -38.21
N GLY A 25 13.94 -50.12 -38.90
CA GLY A 25 13.18 -51.20 -39.53
C GLY A 25 12.00 -51.56 -38.63
N ASP A 26 10.82 -50.94 -38.82
CA ASP A 26 9.53 -51.64 -38.76
C ASP A 26 8.33 -50.71 -39.06
N ASP A 27 7.45 -51.25 -39.90
CA ASP A 27 6.18 -50.72 -40.36
C ASP A 27 5.15 -50.63 -39.22
N HIS A 28 4.37 -49.55 -39.16
CA HIS A 28 2.94 -49.67 -38.85
C HIS A 28 2.11 -48.52 -39.41
N HIS A 29 1.19 -48.92 -40.30
CA HIS A 29 0.03 -48.17 -40.75
C HIS A 29 -0.82 -47.66 -39.57
N HIS A 30 -1.13 -46.36 -39.56
CA HIS A 30 -2.44 -45.92 -39.07
C HIS A 30 -3.04 -44.86 -39.98
N ASN A 31 -4.22 -45.25 -40.46
CA ASN A 31 -5.16 -44.58 -41.32
C ASN A 31 -6.06 -43.71 -40.43
N GLU A 32 -6.01 -42.37 -40.53
CA GLU A 32 -7.07 -41.53 -39.98
C GLU A 32 -7.47 -40.42 -40.96
N SER A 33 -8.74 -40.51 -41.32
CA SER A 33 -9.47 -39.74 -42.30
C SER A 33 -9.64 -38.29 -41.87
N PHE A 34 -9.35 -37.38 -42.80
CA PHE A 34 -9.76 -35.99 -42.79
C PHE A 34 -11.29 -35.89 -42.85
N ASN A 35 -11.92 -35.33 -41.82
CA ASN A 35 -13.31 -34.84 -41.87
C ASN A 35 -13.32 -33.30 -41.83
N GLN A 36 -13.72 -32.70 -42.94
CA GLN A 36 -14.14 -31.30 -43.02
C GLN A 36 -15.51 -31.11 -42.37
N PRO A 37 -15.79 -29.97 -41.71
CA PRO A 37 -17.16 -29.55 -41.45
C PRO A 37 -17.67 -28.64 -42.58
N THR A 38 -18.74 -29.12 -43.20
CA THR A 38 -19.62 -28.45 -44.15
C THR A 38 -20.33 -27.25 -43.51
N ILE A 39 -20.27 -26.09 -44.16
CA ILE A 39 -21.11 -24.92 -43.85
C ILE A 39 -22.39 -25.03 -44.69
N SER A 40 -23.55 -25.10 -44.03
CA SER A 40 -24.85 -24.92 -44.68
C SER A 40 -25.56 -23.69 -44.11
N SER A 41 -25.83 -22.75 -45.02
CA SER A 41 -26.68 -21.58 -44.88
C SER A 41 -28.16 -21.96 -44.71
N THR A 42 -28.91 -21.25 -43.87
CA THR A 42 -30.27 -20.74 -44.17
C THR A 42 -30.75 -19.80 -43.05
N GLY A 43 -31.28 -18.63 -43.42
CA GLY A 43 -32.25 -17.90 -42.59
C GLY A 43 -31.94 -16.42 -42.34
N ASN A 44 -32.55 -15.54 -43.12
CA ASN A 44 -32.76 -14.11 -42.86
C ASN A 44 -34.29 -13.90 -42.76
N PRO A 45 -34.85 -12.74 -42.38
CA PRO A 45 -34.51 -11.74 -41.36
C PRO A 45 -35.71 -11.42 -40.42
N ALA A 46 -35.50 -10.82 -39.25
CA ALA A 46 -36.52 -9.97 -38.61
C ALA A 46 -35.95 -9.02 -37.54
N HIS A 47 -36.34 -7.76 -37.67
CA HIS A 47 -36.38 -6.69 -36.67
C HIS A 47 -36.58 -7.18 -35.22
N HIS A 48 -35.83 -6.63 -34.25
CA HIS A 48 -36.43 -5.85 -33.15
C HIS A 48 -35.39 -5.14 -32.27
N SER A 49 -35.71 -3.88 -31.98
CA SER A 49 -35.11 -2.99 -30.99
C SER A 49 -35.06 -3.62 -29.59
N ILE A 50 -33.93 -3.48 -28.89
CA ILE A 50 -33.84 -3.77 -27.44
C ILE A 50 -33.72 -2.44 -26.69
N GLN A 51 -34.83 -2.10 -26.06
CA GLN A 51 -34.99 -1.09 -25.03
C GLN A 51 -34.92 -1.81 -23.67
N GLU A 52 -34.24 -1.20 -22.71
CA GLU A 52 -34.06 -1.66 -21.33
C GLU A 52 -35.39 -2.07 -20.66
N PRO A 53 -35.35 -3.05 -19.72
CA PRO A 53 -36.34 -3.12 -18.68
C PRO A 53 -35.73 -2.92 -17.28
N HIS A 54 -36.18 -1.84 -16.65
CA HIS A 54 -36.31 -1.74 -15.20
C HIS A 54 -37.06 -2.96 -14.64
N HIS A 55 -36.52 -3.58 -13.58
CA HIS A 55 -37.31 -4.42 -12.69
C HIS A 55 -37.12 -4.00 -11.22
N ASN A 56 -38.16 -3.32 -10.71
CA ASN A 56 -38.56 -3.39 -9.31
C ASN A 56 -39.16 -4.78 -9.05
N ALA A 57 -38.70 -5.49 -8.04
CA ALA A 57 -39.54 -6.42 -7.29
C ALA A 57 -38.97 -6.70 -5.89
N ARG A 58 -39.90 -6.57 -4.95
CA ARG A 58 -39.85 -6.70 -3.50
C ARG A 58 -40.18 -8.14 -3.09
N ALA A 59 -39.42 -8.72 -2.15
CA ALA A 59 -39.86 -9.73 -1.17
C ALA A 59 -38.72 -9.93 -0.14
N SER A 60 -38.85 -9.48 1.11
CA SER A 60 -39.45 -10.20 2.25
C SER A 60 -38.59 -11.36 2.77
N LEU A 61 -37.96 -11.20 3.95
CA LEU A 61 -38.04 -12.17 5.07
C LEU A 61 -37.22 -11.74 6.32
N SER A 62 -37.92 -11.76 7.47
CA SER A 62 -37.49 -12.08 8.86
C SER A 62 -36.37 -11.24 9.52
N ASN A 63 -36.71 -10.40 10.51
CA ASN A 63 -36.92 -10.69 11.94
C ASN A 63 -35.63 -10.81 12.77
N LEU A 64 -35.32 -9.76 13.54
CA LEU A 64 -34.91 -9.91 14.93
C LEU A 64 -35.22 -8.63 15.71
N GLN A 65 -36.13 -8.77 16.65
CA GLN A 65 -36.50 -7.80 17.68
C GLN A 65 -35.31 -7.56 18.61
N LEU A 66 -35.14 -6.33 19.11
CA LEU A 66 -35.07 -6.08 20.56
C LEU A 66 -35.29 -4.59 20.89
N SER A 67 -36.41 -4.34 21.57
CA SER A 67 -36.64 -3.33 22.62
C SER A 67 -36.06 -1.91 22.48
N ASN A 68 -36.92 -0.99 22.04
CA ASN A 68 -36.83 0.44 22.35
C ASN A 68 -37.37 0.70 23.76
N THR A 69 -36.57 1.31 24.64
CA THR A 69 -37.06 2.00 25.83
C THR A 69 -37.01 3.51 25.58
N SER A 70 -38.20 4.10 25.57
CA SER A 70 -38.50 5.52 25.68
C SER A 70 -37.87 6.12 26.94
N LYS A 71 -37.32 7.35 26.84
CA LYS A 71 -37.36 8.35 27.92
C LYS A 71 -37.06 9.76 27.42
N ASN A 72 -37.99 10.65 27.80
CA ASN A 72 -38.02 12.10 27.61
C ASN A 72 -36.79 12.83 28.18
N PRO A 73 -36.48 14.05 27.69
CA PRO A 73 -35.54 14.97 28.32
C PRO A 73 -36.27 15.90 29.31
N VAL A 74 -35.73 16.04 30.53
CA VAL A 74 -36.09 17.09 31.50
C VAL A 74 -34.78 17.70 32.03
N PRO A 75 -34.70 19.03 32.23
CA PRO A 75 -33.44 19.76 32.29
C PRO A 75 -32.85 19.81 33.70
N ALA A 76 -31.52 19.66 33.79
CA ALA A 76 -30.81 19.82 35.05
C ALA A 76 -30.44 21.29 35.29
N GLY A 77 -30.94 21.81 36.41
CA GLY A 77 -30.70 23.14 36.92
C GLY A 77 -29.25 23.39 37.32
N ARG A 78 -28.87 24.64 37.06
CA ARG A 78 -27.63 25.32 37.44
C ARG A 78 -27.62 25.56 38.96
N LEU A 79 -26.77 24.84 39.70
CA LEU A 79 -26.42 25.20 41.08
C LEU A 79 -25.11 26.01 41.07
N THR A 80 -25.24 27.28 41.43
CA THR A 80 -24.16 28.19 41.85
C THR A 80 -23.60 27.72 43.19
N THR A 81 -22.32 27.33 43.21
CA THR A 81 -21.57 27.14 44.45
C THR A 81 -20.71 28.39 44.71
N THR A 82 -20.96 28.95 45.89
CA THR A 82 -20.39 30.14 46.48
C THR A 82 -18.88 30.06 46.62
N ALA A 83 -18.17 31.08 46.14
CA ALA A 83 -16.74 31.24 46.31
C ALA A 83 -16.40 31.62 47.76
N MET A 84 -15.62 30.77 48.44
CA MET A 84 -14.92 31.18 49.66
C MET A 84 -13.56 31.78 49.31
N HIS A 85 -13.38 33.01 49.77
CA HIS A 85 -12.14 33.76 49.83
C HIS A 85 -11.04 32.98 50.57
N GLY A 86 -9.92 32.73 49.89
CA GLY A 86 -8.67 32.26 50.48
C GLY A 86 -7.55 33.23 50.11
N HIS A 87 -6.98 33.89 51.12
CA HIS A 87 -5.81 34.76 51.05
C HIS A 87 -4.60 34.05 50.44
N PRO A 88 -3.79 34.71 49.58
CA PRO A 88 -2.48 34.19 49.21
C PRO A 88 -1.45 34.58 50.30
N ILE A 89 -0.92 33.58 51.00
CA ILE A 89 0.29 33.72 51.80
C ILE A 89 1.48 33.72 50.83
N SER A 90 2.17 34.85 50.82
CA SER A 90 3.39 35.11 50.06
C SER A 90 4.59 34.49 50.77
N ASP A 91 5.05 33.33 50.33
CA ASP A 91 6.34 32.78 50.74
C ASP A 91 7.46 33.31 49.82
N HIS A 92 8.13 34.35 50.32
CA HIS A 92 9.46 34.76 49.86
C HIS A 92 10.49 33.79 50.45
N ASN A 93 11.03 32.88 49.63
CA ASN A 93 12.30 32.22 49.94
C ASN A 93 13.22 32.19 48.71
N SER A 94 14.07 33.22 48.64
CA SER A 94 15.17 33.39 47.70
C SER A 94 16.25 32.34 47.96
N LYS A 95 16.20 31.22 47.24
CA LYS A 95 17.38 30.37 47.03
C LYS A 95 18.08 30.81 45.74
N LYS A 96 19.22 31.48 45.88
CA LYS A 96 20.17 31.75 44.79
C LYS A 96 20.80 30.43 44.35
N SER A 97 20.15 29.78 43.41
CA SER A 97 20.70 28.63 42.67
C SER A 97 21.73 29.12 41.64
N MET A 98 22.92 28.53 41.70
CA MET A 98 24.04 28.72 40.79
C MET A 98 23.60 28.43 39.35
N LYS A 99 23.61 29.47 38.51
CA LYS A 99 23.28 29.40 37.09
C LYS A 99 24.46 28.80 36.32
N PHE A 100 24.39 27.51 35.99
CA PHE A 100 25.15 26.95 34.88
C PHE A 100 24.43 27.27 33.56
N PRO A 101 25.10 27.87 32.56
CA PRO A 101 24.48 28.15 31.26
C PRO A 101 24.49 26.88 30.40
N LEU A 102 23.60 25.94 30.70
CA LEU A 102 23.31 24.85 29.78
C LEU A 102 22.32 25.35 28.72
N PHE A 103 22.82 25.47 27.49
CA PHE A 103 22.13 25.79 26.25
C PHE A 103 21.10 24.70 25.84
N TYR A 104 20.21 24.28 26.75
CA TYR A 104 18.99 23.59 26.36
C TYR A 104 17.93 24.65 26.05
N ARG A 105 17.98 25.18 24.83
CA ARG A 105 16.91 26.00 24.26
C ARG A 105 15.70 25.08 24.10
N GLY A 106 14.92 24.95 25.18
CA GLY A 106 13.68 24.18 25.21
C GLY A 106 12.80 24.66 24.07
N VAL A 107 12.65 23.83 23.05
CA VAL A 107 11.71 24.04 21.96
C VAL A 107 10.34 24.18 22.61
N ARG A 108 9.85 25.42 22.75
CA ARG A 108 8.49 25.68 23.21
C ARG A 108 7.58 24.85 22.32
N ARG A 109 6.81 23.94 22.92
CA ARG A 109 5.75 23.21 22.23
C ARG A 109 4.77 24.25 21.71
N GLN A 110 4.92 24.64 20.45
CA GLN A 110 3.90 25.42 19.77
C GLN A 110 2.76 24.46 19.47
N ILE A 111 1.70 24.57 20.25
CA ILE A 111 0.45 23.88 19.99
C ILE A 111 -0.24 24.71 18.91
N PHE A 112 -0.34 24.15 17.71
CA PHE A 112 -1.10 24.77 16.63
C PHE A 112 -2.55 24.35 16.77
N VAL A 113 -3.41 25.32 17.01
CA VAL A 113 -4.86 25.12 17.10
C VAL A 113 -5.46 25.54 15.77
N ILE A 114 -6.08 24.61 15.04
CA ILE A 114 -6.79 24.92 13.81
C ILE A 114 -8.28 24.71 14.05
N ASN A 115 -9.07 25.75 13.78
CA ASN A 115 -10.53 25.64 13.76
C ASN A 115 -10.94 25.01 12.43
N THR A 116 -11.41 23.77 12.49
CA THR A 116 -12.00 23.06 11.36
C THR A 116 -13.52 23.06 11.49
N CYS A 117 -14.24 22.76 10.42
CA CYS A 117 -15.69 22.60 10.44
C CYS A 117 -16.20 21.52 11.41
N CYS A 118 -15.33 20.60 11.86
CA CYS A 118 -15.65 19.56 12.84
C CYS A 118 -15.18 19.88 14.27
N GLY A 119 -14.76 21.13 14.53
CA GLY A 119 -14.29 21.57 15.83
C GLY A 119 -12.83 21.99 15.86
N LEU A 120 -12.36 22.22 17.08
CA LEU A 120 -11.05 22.81 17.39
C LEU A 120 -10.02 21.68 17.49
N VAL A 121 -9.18 21.51 16.46
CA VAL A 121 -8.20 20.44 16.39
C VAL A 121 -6.84 20.97 16.85
N GLU A 122 -6.36 20.43 17.97
CA GLU A 122 -5.00 20.68 18.43
C GLU A 122 -4.01 19.76 17.71
N LEU A 123 -3.27 20.35 16.78
CA LEU A 123 -2.23 19.68 16.02
C LEU A 123 -0.88 19.88 16.72
N ASN A 124 -0.38 18.80 17.31
CA ASN A 124 1.03 18.70 17.64
C ASN A 124 1.84 18.65 16.33
N CYS A 125 3.09 19.11 16.34
CA CYS A 125 3.99 19.08 15.18
C CYS A 125 4.08 17.67 14.54
N LEU A 126 3.97 16.62 15.36
CA LEU A 126 3.85 15.23 14.87
C LEU A 126 2.56 14.98 14.07
N LYS A 127 1.40 15.42 14.58
CA LYS A 127 0.13 15.24 13.85
C LYS A 127 0.19 15.99 12.52
N LEU A 128 0.83 17.16 12.51
CA LEU A 128 1.05 17.95 11.30
C LEU A 128 1.99 17.25 10.30
N SER A 129 3.12 16.70 10.74
CA SER A 129 4.03 15.97 9.84
C SER A 129 3.39 14.70 9.27
N CYS A 130 2.63 13.97 10.08
CA CYS A 130 1.85 12.81 9.64
C CYS A 130 0.77 13.22 8.63
N LEU A 131 0.06 14.33 8.88
CA LEU A 131 -0.92 14.88 7.94
C LEU A 131 -0.27 15.26 6.60
N ILE A 132 0.87 15.95 6.62
CA ILE A 132 1.63 16.30 5.41
C ILE A 132 2.08 15.04 4.67
N GLY A 133 2.57 14.03 5.39
CA GLY A 133 2.93 12.73 4.83
C GLY A 133 1.76 12.05 4.12
N MET A 134 0.58 12.05 4.74
CA MET A 134 -0.64 11.51 4.12
C MET A 134 -1.06 12.29 2.87
N ILE A 135 -1.01 13.64 2.91
CA ILE A 135 -1.33 14.48 1.75
C ILE A 135 -0.37 14.21 0.58
N LEU A 136 0.94 14.16 0.85
CA LEU A 136 1.95 13.85 -0.16
C LEU A 136 1.73 12.46 -0.77
N THR A 137 1.33 11.49 0.04
CA THR A 137 1.01 10.13 -0.42
C THR A 137 -0.20 10.14 -1.35
N VAL A 138 -1.29 10.84 -0.97
CA VAL A 138 -2.50 10.96 -1.82
C VAL A 138 -2.18 11.66 -3.13
N MET A 139 -1.41 12.75 -3.11
CA MET A 139 -0.96 13.45 -4.32
C MET A 139 -0.14 12.54 -5.24
N GLY A 140 0.78 11.74 -4.67
CA GLY A 140 1.55 10.74 -5.42
C GLY A 140 0.66 9.70 -6.10
N LEU A 141 -0.36 9.18 -5.40
CA LEU A 141 -1.31 8.22 -5.96
C LEU A 141 -2.15 8.81 -7.10
N VAL A 142 -2.60 10.06 -6.98
CA VAL A 142 -3.36 10.74 -8.04
C VAL A 142 -2.49 10.94 -9.29
N LEU A 143 -1.23 11.34 -9.13
CA LEU A 143 -0.29 11.48 -10.25
C LEU A 143 -0.05 10.14 -10.95
N LEU A 144 0.18 9.07 -10.18
CA LEU A 144 0.35 7.72 -10.74
C LEU A 144 -0.89 7.22 -11.50
N ALA A 145 -2.10 7.52 -10.99
CA ALA A 145 -3.34 7.20 -11.68
C ALA A 145 -3.46 7.98 -13.01
N GLY A 146 -3.14 9.28 -13.00
CA GLY A 146 -3.13 10.11 -14.21
C GLY A 146 -2.17 9.59 -15.28
N PHE A 147 -0.94 9.22 -14.89
CA PHE A 147 0.02 8.59 -15.80
C PHE A 147 -0.47 7.24 -16.32
N SER A 148 -1.06 6.40 -15.47
CA SER A 148 -1.58 5.09 -15.88
C SER A 148 -2.72 5.22 -16.91
N ILE A 149 -3.64 6.17 -16.71
CA ILE A 149 -4.70 6.47 -17.68
C ILE A 149 -4.10 6.96 -19.00
N SER A 150 -3.10 7.85 -18.95
CA SER A 150 -2.42 8.34 -20.15
C SER A 150 -1.73 7.21 -20.92
N THR A 151 -0.98 6.34 -20.24
CA THR A 151 -0.36 5.15 -20.84
C THR A 151 -1.41 4.22 -21.44
N PHE A 152 -2.54 4.01 -20.74
CA PHE A 152 -3.62 3.17 -21.22
C PHE A 152 -4.26 3.72 -22.50
N VAL A 153 -4.52 5.04 -22.58
CA VAL A 153 -5.06 5.66 -23.80
C VAL A 153 -4.11 5.47 -24.98
N VAL A 154 -2.80 5.70 -24.78
CA VAL A 154 -1.78 5.50 -25.84
C VAL A 154 -1.70 4.03 -26.25
N ALA A 155 -1.74 3.09 -25.29
CA ALA A 155 -1.68 1.66 -25.55
C ALA A 155 -2.97 1.10 -26.19
N SER A 156 -4.12 1.67 -25.85
CA SER A 156 -5.43 1.26 -26.38
C SER A 156 -5.66 1.75 -27.80
N GLN A 157 -4.95 2.79 -28.26
CA GLN A 157 -4.97 3.27 -29.63
C GLN A 157 -4.08 2.45 -30.58
N ARG A 158 -3.77 1.18 -30.28
CA ARG A 158 -3.00 0.34 -31.22
C ARG A 158 -3.73 0.26 -32.56
N ASN A 159 -3.05 0.60 -33.66
CA ASN A 159 -3.62 0.42 -35.00
C ASN A 159 -3.52 -1.05 -35.42
N SER A 160 -3.70 -1.99 -34.48
CA SER A 160 -3.66 -3.41 -34.78
C SER A 160 -4.72 -3.79 -35.80
N GLU A 161 -5.89 -3.16 -35.74
CA GLU A 161 -6.95 -3.33 -36.74
C GLU A 161 -6.51 -2.86 -38.12
N THR A 162 -5.88 -1.68 -38.23
CA THR A 162 -5.33 -1.19 -39.50
C THR A 162 -4.23 -2.10 -40.03
N LEU A 163 -3.33 -2.58 -39.17
CA LEU A 163 -2.24 -3.49 -39.58
C LEU A 163 -2.78 -4.84 -40.06
N ILE A 164 -3.81 -5.38 -39.39
CA ILE A 164 -4.51 -6.59 -39.81
C ILE A 164 -5.21 -6.36 -41.16
N ALA A 165 -5.91 -5.23 -41.32
CA ALA A 165 -6.58 -4.88 -42.56
C ALA A 165 -5.59 -4.76 -43.74
N VAL A 166 -4.42 -4.13 -43.52
CA VAL A 166 -3.35 -4.06 -44.52
C VAL A 166 -2.84 -5.47 -44.90
N GLY A 167 -2.67 -6.36 -43.93
CA GLY A 167 -2.32 -7.77 -44.19
C GLY A 167 -3.38 -8.50 -45.02
N GLN A 168 -4.67 -8.23 -44.76
CA GLN A 168 -5.78 -8.79 -45.52
C GLN A 168 -5.82 -8.25 -46.95
N VAL A 169 -5.57 -6.96 -47.17
CA VAL A 169 -5.45 -6.36 -48.52
C VAL A 169 -4.38 -7.08 -49.34
N TYR A 170 -3.20 -7.34 -48.76
CA TYR A 170 -2.15 -8.09 -49.44
C TYR A 170 -2.59 -9.53 -49.75
N SER A 171 -3.25 -10.20 -48.81
CA SER A 171 -3.77 -11.57 -49.00
C SER A 171 -4.82 -11.65 -50.11
N TYR A 172 -5.79 -10.73 -50.14
CA TYR A 172 -6.83 -10.71 -51.17
C TYR A 172 -6.27 -10.34 -52.54
N PHE A 173 -5.27 -9.46 -52.59
CA PHE A 173 -4.55 -9.19 -53.82
C PHE A 173 -3.86 -10.44 -54.38
N GLU A 174 -3.09 -11.16 -53.56
CA GLU A 174 -2.42 -12.39 -54.01
C GLU A 174 -3.41 -13.50 -54.39
N GLN A 175 -4.53 -13.61 -53.67
CA GLN A 175 -5.61 -14.53 -54.00
C GLN A 175 -6.24 -14.19 -55.36
N ALA A 176 -6.61 -12.93 -55.58
CA ALA A 176 -7.19 -12.48 -56.84
C ALA A 176 -6.19 -12.60 -58.01
N ASN A 177 -4.91 -12.30 -57.79
CA ASN A 177 -3.84 -12.49 -58.76
C ASN A 177 -3.63 -13.98 -59.10
N THR A 178 -3.69 -14.87 -58.10
CA THR A 178 -3.57 -16.32 -58.32
C THR A 178 -4.76 -16.87 -59.10
N LEU A 179 -5.98 -16.41 -58.80
CA LEU A 179 -7.20 -16.81 -59.52
C LEU A 179 -7.11 -16.48 -61.01
N ILE A 180 -6.71 -15.26 -61.37
CA ILE A 180 -6.59 -14.87 -62.78
C ILE A 180 -5.46 -15.64 -63.48
N LEU A 181 -4.30 -15.74 -62.85
CA LEU A 181 -3.13 -16.43 -63.41
C LEU A 181 -3.44 -17.90 -63.68
N ASN A 182 -4.05 -18.57 -62.70
CA ASN A 182 -4.43 -19.97 -62.81
C ASN A 182 -5.51 -20.17 -63.89
N THR A 183 -6.53 -19.29 -63.95
CA THR A 183 -7.60 -19.41 -64.95
C THR A 183 -7.06 -19.22 -66.38
N VAL A 184 -6.22 -18.20 -66.60
CA VAL A 184 -5.65 -17.90 -67.93
C VAL A 184 -4.73 -19.03 -68.39
N TYR A 185 -3.80 -19.49 -67.54
CA TYR A 185 -2.85 -20.54 -67.95
C TYR A 185 -3.46 -21.93 -68.03
N GLN A 186 -4.38 -22.31 -67.13
CA GLN A 186 -5.09 -23.58 -67.27
C GLN A 186 -5.87 -23.62 -68.58
N THR A 187 -6.55 -22.52 -68.94
CA THR A 187 -7.25 -22.42 -70.23
C THR A 187 -6.31 -22.53 -71.42
N ALA A 188 -5.12 -21.92 -71.35
CA ALA A 188 -4.12 -22.02 -72.40
C ALA A 188 -3.60 -23.45 -72.60
N LEU A 189 -3.45 -24.21 -71.51
CA LEU A 189 -3.07 -25.63 -71.58
C LEU A 189 -4.20 -26.49 -72.15
N ASP A 190 -5.43 -26.17 -71.79
CA ASP A 190 -6.66 -26.85 -72.21
C ASP A 190 -7.11 -26.49 -73.65
N SER A 191 -6.22 -25.94 -74.49
CA SER A 191 -6.49 -25.38 -75.84
C SER A 191 -7.28 -26.24 -76.85
N ASN A 192 -7.60 -27.50 -76.51
CA ASN A 192 -8.52 -28.37 -77.25
C ASN A 192 -10.00 -28.24 -76.82
N LEU A 193 -10.33 -27.47 -75.77
CA LEU A 193 -11.73 -27.21 -75.41
C LEU A 193 -12.35 -26.23 -76.41
N SER A 194 -13.26 -26.76 -77.24
CA SER A 194 -14.17 -25.99 -78.07
C SER A 194 -15.02 -25.02 -77.23
N ASN A 195 -15.68 -24.07 -77.89
CA ASN A 195 -16.65 -23.11 -77.33
C ASN A 195 -17.91 -23.79 -76.77
N ASP A 196 -17.73 -24.80 -75.93
CA ASP A 196 -18.78 -25.58 -75.32
C ASP A 196 -19.36 -24.79 -74.15
N ALA A 197 -20.67 -24.92 -73.94
CA ALA A 197 -21.39 -24.22 -72.90
C ALA A 197 -20.83 -24.48 -71.49
N GLU A 198 -20.20 -25.65 -71.29
CA GLU A 198 -19.54 -26.04 -70.04
C GLU A 198 -18.33 -25.15 -69.72
N THR A 199 -17.50 -24.83 -70.71
CA THR A 199 -16.33 -23.96 -70.55
C THR A 199 -16.76 -22.55 -70.14
N ASN A 200 -17.80 -22.02 -70.80
CA ASN A 200 -18.38 -20.72 -70.47
C ASN A 200 -18.97 -20.67 -69.05
N TYR A 201 -19.61 -21.75 -68.61
CA TYR A 201 -20.11 -21.88 -67.24
C TYR A 201 -18.98 -21.87 -66.21
N LYS A 202 -17.88 -22.59 -66.48
CA LYS A 202 -16.68 -22.61 -65.62
C LYS A 202 -16.07 -21.21 -65.47
N TYR A 203 -15.96 -20.43 -66.55
CA TYR A 203 -15.47 -19.05 -66.50
C TYR A 203 -16.38 -18.11 -65.73
N SER A 204 -17.70 -18.23 -65.91
CA SER A 204 -18.66 -17.42 -65.16
C SER A 204 -18.52 -17.61 -63.65
N ASN A 205 -18.35 -18.85 -63.19
CA ASN A 205 -18.16 -19.15 -61.77
C ASN A 205 -16.82 -18.59 -61.23
N LYS A 206 -15.73 -18.73 -61.99
CA LYS A 206 -14.43 -18.16 -61.61
C LYS A 206 -14.42 -16.64 -61.61
N MET A 207 -15.12 -16.00 -62.55
CA MET A 207 -15.30 -14.55 -62.57
C MET A 207 -16.11 -14.06 -61.36
N LYS A 208 -17.15 -14.80 -60.93
CA LYS A 208 -17.89 -14.48 -59.69
C LYS A 208 -16.99 -14.56 -58.45
N GLU A 209 -16.18 -15.62 -58.34
CA GLU A 209 -15.21 -15.78 -57.25
C GLU A 209 -14.20 -14.62 -57.24
N TYR A 210 -13.63 -14.30 -58.41
CA TYR A 210 -12.72 -13.17 -58.57
C TYR A 210 -13.36 -11.82 -58.18
N THR A 211 -14.61 -11.58 -58.61
CA THR A 211 -15.34 -10.35 -58.31
C THR A 211 -15.62 -10.21 -56.82
N ALA A 212 -15.96 -11.31 -56.14
CA ALA A 212 -16.17 -11.31 -54.69
C ALA A 212 -14.88 -10.92 -53.93
N VAL A 213 -13.75 -11.53 -54.27
CA VAL A 213 -12.45 -11.21 -53.66
C VAL A 213 -12.01 -9.77 -53.97
N SER A 214 -12.24 -9.31 -55.21
CA SER A 214 -11.89 -7.94 -55.62
C SER A 214 -12.73 -6.88 -54.90
N ASN A 215 -14.02 -7.16 -54.66
CA ASN A 215 -14.88 -6.25 -53.91
C ASN A 215 -14.46 -6.20 -52.44
N GLN A 216 -14.10 -7.34 -51.83
CA GLN A 216 -13.55 -7.36 -50.46
C GLN A 216 -12.24 -6.59 -50.34
N LEU A 217 -11.37 -6.70 -51.35
CA LEU A 217 -10.13 -5.92 -51.44
C LEU A 217 -10.42 -4.41 -51.46
N LEU A 218 -11.33 -3.96 -52.32
CA LEU A 218 -11.65 -2.53 -52.47
C LEU A 218 -12.34 -1.94 -51.24
N ASP A 219 -13.23 -2.70 -50.60
CA ASP A 219 -13.94 -2.30 -49.37
C ASP A 219 -12.98 -2.16 -48.16
N LEU A 220 -12.07 -3.12 -48.00
CA LEU A 220 -11.00 -3.01 -46.99
C LEU A 220 -10.08 -1.83 -47.25
N MET A 221 -9.75 -1.59 -48.52
CA MET A 221 -8.94 -0.45 -48.90
C MET A 221 -9.61 0.87 -48.50
N GLU A 222 -10.90 1.03 -48.77
CA GLU A 222 -11.69 2.21 -48.36
C GLU A 222 -11.71 2.37 -46.83
N THR A 223 -11.96 1.29 -46.10
CA THR A 223 -11.93 1.28 -44.63
C THR A 223 -10.57 1.74 -44.07
N ILE A 224 -9.47 1.28 -44.69
CA ILE A 224 -8.12 1.69 -44.29
C ILE A 224 -7.92 3.20 -44.50
N VAL A 225 -8.41 3.78 -45.60
CA VAL A 225 -8.31 5.23 -45.86
C VAL A 225 -8.97 6.05 -44.78
N GLU A 226 -10.17 5.64 -44.38
CA GLU A 226 -10.93 6.34 -43.34
C GLU A 226 -10.24 6.26 -41.98
N SER A 227 -9.56 5.13 -41.70
CA SER A 227 -8.89 4.88 -40.43
C SER A 227 -7.54 5.59 -40.26
N LEU A 228 -6.80 5.84 -41.36
CA LEU A 228 -5.39 6.26 -41.25
C LEU A 228 -5.19 7.68 -40.71
N GLY A 229 -6.16 8.57 -40.89
CA GLY A 229 -6.04 9.98 -40.51
C GLY A 229 -4.95 10.73 -41.28
N GLY A 230 -5.17 12.00 -41.60
CA GLY A 230 -4.19 12.84 -42.27
C GLY A 230 -4.38 12.93 -43.80
N GLU A 231 -4.34 14.15 -44.31
CA GLU A 231 -4.68 14.47 -45.69
C GLU A 231 -3.65 13.90 -46.69
N ASP A 232 -2.36 13.92 -46.34
CA ASP A 232 -1.28 13.43 -47.22
C ASP A 232 -1.39 11.93 -47.51
N MET A 233 -1.77 11.14 -46.49
CA MET A 233 -1.96 9.69 -46.67
C MET A 233 -3.23 9.38 -47.45
N LYS A 234 -4.29 10.17 -47.25
CA LYS A 234 -5.51 10.05 -48.04
C LYS A 234 -5.24 10.25 -49.53
N ILE A 235 -4.38 11.21 -49.88
CA ILE A 235 -3.97 11.46 -51.27
C ILE A 235 -3.17 10.27 -51.84
N LYS A 236 -2.14 9.82 -51.13
CA LYS A 236 -1.33 8.66 -51.57
C LYS A 236 -2.19 7.40 -51.74
N PHE A 237 -3.11 7.18 -50.81
CA PHE A 237 -3.96 6.00 -50.86
C PHE A 237 -4.99 6.06 -52.00
N LYS A 238 -5.54 7.24 -52.28
CA LYS A 238 -6.42 7.40 -53.44
C LYS A 238 -5.72 7.00 -54.75
N TYR A 239 -4.41 7.25 -54.86
CA TYR A 239 -3.62 6.76 -55.99
C TYR A 239 -3.54 5.23 -56.01
N THR A 240 -3.26 4.59 -54.87
CA THR A 240 -3.27 3.12 -54.73
C THR A 240 -4.64 2.51 -55.05
N GLN A 241 -5.73 3.13 -54.60
CA GLN A 241 -7.10 2.70 -54.89
C GLN A 241 -7.43 2.81 -56.38
N ASN A 242 -6.97 3.88 -57.05
CA ASN A 242 -7.11 4.01 -58.50
C ASN A 242 -6.31 2.92 -59.24
N ALA A 243 -5.10 2.60 -58.78
CA ALA A 243 -4.31 1.51 -59.33
C ALA A 243 -4.99 0.13 -59.11
N ALA A 244 -5.62 -0.08 -57.94
CA ALA A 244 -6.41 -1.27 -57.65
C ALA A 244 -7.62 -1.39 -58.59
N ASN A 245 -8.39 -0.31 -58.75
CA ASN A 245 -9.54 -0.25 -59.66
C ASN A 245 -9.13 -0.52 -61.11
N ALA A 246 -8.02 0.06 -61.56
CA ALA A 246 -7.47 -0.21 -62.87
C ALA A 246 -7.10 -1.69 -63.00
N TRP A 247 -6.35 -2.24 -62.05
CA TRP A 247 -5.96 -3.66 -62.04
C TRP A 247 -7.18 -4.60 -62.09
N VAL A 248 -8.22 -4.29 -61.30
CA VAL A 248 -9.47 -5.05 -61.30
C VAL A 248 -10.17 -5.01 -62.66
N ALA A 249 -10.22 -3.84 -63.30
CA ALA A 249 -10.80 -3.69 -64.63
C ALA A 249 -10.01 -4.48 -65.70
N TRP A 250 -8.67 -4.50 -65.60
CA TRP A 250 -7.82 -5.30 -66.49
C TRP A 250 -8.08 -6.80 -66.35
N ASN A 251 -8.17 -7.31 -65.12
CA ASN A 251 -8.48 -8.72 -64.88
C ASN A 251 -9.91 -9.08 -65.34
N ALA A 252 -10.89 -8.20 -65.14
CA ALA A 252 -12.25 -8.40 -65.64
C ALA A 252 -12.28 -8.51 -67.17
N HIS A 253 -11.48 -7.69 -67.86
CA HIS A 253 -11.32 -7.77 -69.32
C HIS A 253 -10.66 -9.08 -69.76
N LEU A 254 -9.68 -9.60 -69.01
CA LEU A 254 -9.08 -10.91 -69.28
C LEU A 254 -10.11 -12.05 -69.17
N TYR A 255 -10.98 -12.04 -68.14
CA TYR A 255 -12.07 -13.00 -68.03
C TYR A 255 -13.07 -12.90 -69.21
N LEU A 256 -13.34 -11.68 -69.69
CA LEU A 256 -14.19 -11.47 -70.85
C LEU A 256 -13.55 -12.05 -72.13
N MET A 257 -12.26 -11.84 -72.35
CA MET A 257 -11.51 -12.43 -73.48
C MET A 257 -11.54 -13.96 -73.45
N LEU A 258 -11.36 -14.56 -72.27
CA LEU A 258 -11.47 -16.01 -72.08
C LEU A 258 -12.87 -16.52 -72.45
N SER A 259 -13.93 -15.80 -72.08
CA SER A 259 -15.31 -16.17 -72.43
C SER A 259 -15.64 -16.11 -73.93
N PHE A 260 -14.85 -15.36 -74.71
CA PHE A 260 -14.94 -15.31 -76.17
C PHE A 260 -14.00 -16.28 -76.87
N GLY A 261 -13.27 -17.14 -76.14
CA GLY A 261 -12.30 -18.08 -76.69
C GLY A 261 -10.99 -17.42 -77.17
N GLN A 262 -10.73 -16.16 -76.80
CA GLN A 262 -9.53 -15.41 -77.19
C GLN A 262 -8.34 -15.72 -76.26
N VAL A 263 -7.99 -17.00 -76.14
CA VAL A 263 -7.02 -17.47 -75.15
C VAL A 263 -5.61 -16.91 -75.39
N ASN A 264 -5.11 -16.98 -76.62
CA ASN A 264 -3.77 -16.46 -76.95
C ASN A 264 -3.62 -14.96 -76.70
N GLU A 265 -4.68 -14.20 -76.99
CA GLU A 265 -4.71 -12.76 -76.74
C GLU A 265 -4.73 -12.46 -75.24
N SER A 266 -5.51 -13.21 -74.46
CA SER A 266 -5.54 -13.08 -72.99
C SER A 266 -4.18 -13.36 -72.35
N VAL A 267 -3.44 -14.38 -72.82
CA VAL A 267 -2.08 -14.70 -72.36
C VAL A 267 -1.12 -13.56 -72.73
N SER A 268 -1.16 -13.10 -73.99
CA SER A 268 -0.31 -11.98 -74.44
C SER A 268 -0.59 -10.70 -73.66
N ARG A 269 -1.85 -10.46 -73.28
CA ARG A 269 -2.27 -9.28 -72.53
C ARG A 269 -1.87 -9.37 -71.05
N LEU A 270 -1.95 -10.56 -70.45
CA LEU A 270 -1.46 -10.82 -69.10
C LEU A 270 0.07 -10.64 -68.99
N GLN A 271 0.80 -10.97 -70.06
CA GLN A 271 2.25 -10.80 -70.16
C GLN A 271 2.68 -9.40 -70.63
N SER A 272 1.73 -8.51 -70.90
CA SER A 272 2.04 -7.20 -71.47
C SER A 272 2.67 -6.26 -70.44
N SER A 273 3.49 -5.32 -70.92
CA SER A 273 4.11 -4.29 -70.09
C SER A 273 3.09 -3.42 -69.37
N GLU A 274 1.92 -3.19 -69.99
CA GLU A 274 0.86 -2.36 -69.42
C GLU A 274 0.21 -3.06 -68.21
N TYR A 275 -0.08 -4.36 -68.32
CA TYR A 275 -0.60 -5.13 -67.19
C TYR A 275 0.41 -5.16 -66.04
N GLY A 276 1.68 -5.43 -66.37
CA GLY A 276 2.79 -5.40 -65.41
C GLY A 276 2.93 -4.04 -64.71
N ALA A 277 2.78 -2.94 -65.43
CA ALA A 277 2.86 -1.59 -64.89
C ALA A 277 1.71 -1.28 -63.91
N VAL A 278 0.48 -1.66 -64.24
CA VAL A 278 -0.69 -1.45 -63.37
C VAL A 278 -0.58 -2.32 -62.11
N LYS A 279 -0.22 -3.60 -62.27
CA LYS A 279 0.02 -4.51 -61.13
C LYS A 279 1.12 -3.98 -60.21
N LYS A 280 2.24 -3.56 -60.77
CA LYS A 280 3.36 -3.00 -60.01
C LYS A 280 2.96 -1.71 -59.29
N SER A 281 2.25 -0.80 -59.95
CA SER A 281 1.77 0.43 -59.33
C SER A 281 0.89 0.16 -58.11
N PHE A 282 0.06 -0.89 -58.16
CA PHE A 282 -0.73 -1.31 -57.01
C PHE A 282 0.15 -1.91 -55.90
N GLN A 283 1.08 -2.81 -56.23
CA GLN A 283 2.02 -3.42 -55.29
C GLN A 283 2.90 -2.37 -54.57
N ASP A 284 3.41 -1.40 -55.31
CA ASP A 284 4.20 -0.29 -54.77
C ASP A 284 3.34 0.52 -53.79
N GLY A 285 2.09 0.84 -54.14
CA GLY A 285 1.16 1.56 -53.27
C GLY A 285 0.77 0.80 -51.99
N VAL A 286 0.63 -0.53 -52.05
CA VAL A 286 0.41 -1.37 -50.85
C VAL A 286 1.68 -1.45 -50.00
N THR A 287 2.86 -1.49 -50.62
CA THR A 287 4.14 -1.50 -49.91
C THR A 287 4.36 -0.19 -49.15
N ASP A 288 4.10 0.95 -49.81
CA ASP A 288 4.15 2.28 -49.19
C ASP A 288 3.19 2.40 -47.99
N LEU A 289 2.00 1.81 -48.11
CA LEU A 289 1.02 1.73 -47.02
C LEU A 289 1.55 0.91 -45.83
N VAL A 290 2.10 -0.28 -46.08
CA VAL A 290 2.71 -1.13 -45.04
C VAL A 290 3.84 -0.39 -44.34
N GLU A 291 4.71 0.27 -45.10
CA GLU A 291 5.83 1.03 -44.54
C GLU A 291 5.33 2.22 -43.69
N HIS A 292 4.30 2.92 -44.15
CA HIS A 292 3.69 4.01 -43.39
C HIS A 292 3.06 3.52 -42.08
N VAL A 293 2.25 2.45 -42.11
CA VAL A 293 1.64 1.87 -40.90
C VAL A 293 2.72 1.40 -39.93
N ARG A 294 3.78 0.76 -40.43
CA ARG A 294 4.95 0.39 -39.62
C ARG A 294 5.65 1.61 -39.02
N GLY A 295 5.74 2.72 -39.75
CA GLY A 295 6.30 3.98 -39.27
C GLY A 295 5.49 4.56 -38.11
N ILE A 296 4.17 4.59 -38.23
CA ILE A 296 3.27 5.02 -37.15
C ILE A 296 3.42 4.12 -35.93
N GLU A 297 3.38 2.80 -36.11
CA GLU A 297 3.49 1.84 -35.02
C GLU A 297 4.84 1.94 -34.30
N LYS A 298 5.96 2.08 -35.03
CA LYS A 298 7.28 2.34 -34.43
C LYS A 298 7.30 3.63 -33.61
N GLY A 299 6.65 4.69 -34.09
CA GLY A 299 6.52 5.95 -33.35
C GLY A 299 5.74 5.79 -32.06
N LYS A 300 4.63 5.02 -32.10
CA LYS A 300 3.83 4.70 -30.90
C LYS A 300 4.60 3.85 -29.90
N ASP A 301 5.31 2.82 -30.36
CA ASP A 301 6.14 1.96 -29.52
C ASP A 301 7.23 2.78 -28.81
N ALA A 302 7.91 3.68 -29.53
CA ALA A 302 8.89 4.58 -28.92
C ALA A 302 8.26 5.49 -27.85
N ASN A 303 7.09 6.06 -28.11
CA ASN A 303 6.36 6.89 -27.15
C ASN A 303 5.90 6.08 -25.92
N LEU A 304 5.48 4.83 -26.11
CA LEU A 304 5.07 3.93 -25.02
C LEU A 304 6.28 3.58 -24.14
N VAL A 305 7.44 3.29 -24.73
CA VAL A 305 8.69 3.06 -23.99
C VAL A 305 9.07 4.30 -23.18
N VAL A 306 9.05 5.50 -23.76
CA VAL A 306 9.35 6.74 -23.04
C VAL A 306 8.37 6.96 -21.88
N THR A 307 7.07 6.76 -22.11
CA THR A 307 6.03 6.95 -21.09
C THR A 307 6.19 5.96 -19.92
N THR A 308 6.46 4.68 -20.22
CA THR A 308 6.68 3.66 -19.19
C THR A 308 7.94 3.92 -18.36
N VAL A 309 9.02 4.41 -18.96
CA VAL A 309 10.24 4.83 -18.24
C VAL A 309 9.97 6.02 -17.32
N ILE A 310 9.20 7.02 -17.77
CA ILE A 310 8.79 8.15 -16.93
C ILE A 310 7.97 7.64 -15.73
N GLN A 311 7.00 6.75 -15.96
CA GLN A 311 6.17 6.18 -14.91
C GLN A 311 7.01 5.42 -13.86
N LEU A 312 7.95 4.58 -14.30
CA LEU A 312 8.85 3.85 -13.41
C LEU A 312 9.71 4.81 -12.56
N THR A 313 10.22 5.88 -13.20
CA THR A 313 11.02 6.91 -12.51
C THR A 313 10.21 7.61 -11.41
N VAL A 314 8.95 7.98 -11.70
CA VAL A 314 8.05 8.61 -10.71
C VAL A 314 7.78 7.69 -9.52
N ILE A 315 7.59 6.38 -9.76
CA ILE A 315 7.39 5.38 -8.71
C ILE A 315 8.63 5.31 -7.80
N VAL A 316 9.83 5.19 -8.39
CA VAL A 316 11.08 5.08 -7.63
C VAL A 316 11.32 6.34 -6.78
N VAL A 317 11.12 7.54 -7.34
CA VAL A 317 11.27 8.81 -6.59
C VAL A 317 10.26 8.90 -5.46
N SER A 318 9.02 8.46 -5.68
CA SER A 318 7.97 8.47 -4.66
C SER A 318 8.30 7.53 -3.49
N VAL A 319 8.82 6.33 -3.76
CA VAL A 319 9.28 5.39 -2.72
C VAL A 319 10.46 5.95 -1.95
N LEU A 320 11.44 6.57 -2.62
CA LEU A 320 12.61 7.18 -1.98
C LEU A 320 12.24 8.35 -1.07
N LEU A 321 11.19 9.10 -1.39
CA LEU A 321 10.70 10.18 -0.52
C LEU A 321 9.84 9.67 0.63
N LEU A 322 9.02 8.64 0.39
CA LEU A 322 8.07 8.13 1.37
C LEU A 322 8.75 7.26 2.44
N SER A 323 9.73 6.45 2.06
CA SER A 323 10.38 5.51 2.98
C SER A 323 11.06 6.19 4.19
N PRO A 324 11.90 7.23 4.04
CA PRO A 324 12.49 7.94 5.17
C PRO A 324 11.44 8.63 6.05
N LEU A 325 10.35 9.13 5.45
CA LEU A 325 9.27 9.80 6.16
C LEU A 325 8.54 8.81 7.08
N ILE A 326 8.24 7.60 6.59
CA ILE A 326 7.63 6.54 7.40
C ILE A 326 8.56 6.14 8.57
N VAL A 327 9.85 5.92 8.30
CA VAL A 327 10.83 5.55 9.34
C VAL A 327 10.95 6.66 10.38
N MET A 328 10.95 7.93 9.97
CA MET A 328 10.99 9.08 10.88
C MET A 328 9.74 9.14 11.78
N ILE A 329 8.55 8.97 11.21
CA ILE A 329 7.29 8.95 11.97
C ILE A 329 7.29 7.79 12.98
N PHE A 330 7.69 6.60 12.56
CA PHE A 330 7.72 5.42 13.42
C PHE A 330 8.73 5.57 14.56
N SER A 331 9.96 6.02 14.25
CA SER A 331 10.99 6.28 15.25
C SER A 331 10.54 7.34 16.27
N TYR A 332 9.86 8.38 15.80
CA TYR A 332 9.32 9.40 16.69
C TYR A 332 8.16 8.86 17.54
N ALA A 333 7.27 8.06 16.97
CA ALA A 333 6.16 7.45 17.69
C ALA A 333 6.67 6.59 18.86
N ILE A 334 7.67 5.74 18.62
CA ILE A 334 8.35 4.95 19.66
C ILE A 334 8.97 5.85 20.74
N ASN A 335 9.69 6.90 20.33
CA ASN A 335 10.32 7.83 21.27
C ASN A 335 9.33 8.65 22.10
N THR A 336 8.14 8.91 21.56
CA THR A 336 7.07 9.59 22.29
C THR A 336 6.41 8.66 23.27
N ASP A 337 6.17 7.41 22.85
CA ASP A 337 5.57 6.40 23.70
C ASP A 337 6.46 6.09 24.90
N SER A 338 7.77 5.89 24.69
CA SER A 338 8.73 5.66 25.79
C SER A 338 8.73 6.80 26.82
N LYS A 339 8.67 8.06 26.37
CA LYS A 339 8.56 9.23 27.25
C LYS A 339 7.24 9.28 28.01
N ASN A 340 6.14 8.84 27.38
CA ASN A 340 4.84 8.78 28.03
C ASN A 340 4.78 7.64 29.05
N THR A 341 5.36 6.48 28.74
CA THR A 341 5.51 5.36 29.68
C THR A 341 6.34 5.77 30.88
N GLU A 342 7.45 6.50 30.70
CA GLU A 342 8.26 6.99 31.82
C GLU A 342 7.47 7.97 32.71
N LYS A 343 6.71 8.90 32.11
CA LYS A 343 5.84 9.81 32.86
C LYS A 343 4.74 9.08 33.62
N PHE A 344 4.16 8.05 33.00
CA PHE A 344 3.15 7.22 33.64
C PHE A 344 3.74 6.43 34.81
N ARG A 345 4.94 5.85 34.65
CA ARG A 345 5.69 5.21 35.75
C ARG A 345 5.97 6.18 36.90
N LYS A 346 6.43 7.40 36.62
CA LYS A 346 6.65 8.43 37.65
C LYS A 346 5.37 8.84 38.36
N ALA A 347 4.27 9.03 37.61
CA ALA A 347 2.98 9.36 38.21
C ALA A 347 2.47 8.23 39.12
N ASN A 348 2.69 6.98 38.72
CA ASN A 348 2.31 5.82 39.51
C ASN A 348 3.16 5.64 40.77
N GLU A 349 4.47 5.86 40.66
CA GLU A 349 5.39 5.88 41.80
C GLU A 349 4.93 6.88 42.85
N VAL A 350 4.64 8.13 42.44
CA VAL A 350 4.09 9.17 43.31
C VAL A 350 2.77 8.71 43.94
N MET A 351 1.90 8.06 43.18
CA MET A 351 0.60 7.60 43.68
C MET A 351 0.72 6.52 44.77
N ILE A 352 1.70 5.62 44.66
CA ILE A 352 2.01 4.62 45.69
C ILE A 352 2.58 5.32 46.92
N MET A 353 3.51 6.25 46.73
CA MET A 353 4.11 7.03 47.83
C MET A 353 3.06 7.82 48.62
N ASP A 354 2.14 8.49 47.95
CA ASP A 354 1.02 9.20 48.60
C ASP A 354 0.15 8.24 49.43
N THR A 355 -0.02 7.00 48.97
CA THR A 355 -0.82 5.97 49.64
C THR A 355 -0.15 5.48 50.91
N ILE A 356 1.17 5.28 50.87
CA ILE A 356 1.97 4.86 52.03
C ILE A 356 2.16 6.04 52.97
N GLU A 357 2.34 7.27 52.49
CA GLU A 357 2.52 8.44 53.36
C GLU A 357 1.32 8.65 54.29
N ASN A 358 0.09 8.49 53.78
CA ASN A 358 -1.13 8.68 54.58
C ASN A 358 -1.42 7.48 55.51
N PRO A 359 -1.51 7.66 56.83
CA PRO A 359 -1.64 6.57 57.81
C PRO A 359 -2.92 5.75 57.66
N ASN A 360 -4.02 6.36 57.21
CA ASN A 360 -5.30 5.66 57.05
C ASN A 360 -5.26 4.70 55.86
N THR A 361 -4.73 5.14 54.72
CA THR A 361 -4.60 4.32 53.51
C THR A 361 -3.45 3.34 53.63
N ARG A 362 -2.38 3.70 54.36
CA ARG A 362 -1.23 2.85 54.66
C ARG A 362 -1.65 1.52 55.28
N ASN A 363 -2.44 1.57 56.35
CA ASN A 363 -2.90 0.35 57.05
C ASN A 363 -3.81 -0.52 56.19
N LEU A 364 -4.69 0.10 55.40
CA LEU A 364 -5.56 -0.63 54.47
C LEU A 364 -4.76 -1.27 53.33
N PHE A 365 -3.73 -0.57 52.83
CA PHE A 365 -2.87 -1.08 51.77
C PHE A 365 -1.97 -2.20 52.28
N LYS A 366 -1.44 -2.09 53.51
CA LYS A 366 -0.70 -3.18 54.19
C LYS A 366 -1.53 -4.46 54.26
N LEU A 367 -2.77 -4.37 54.74
CA LEU A 367 -3.68 -5.50 54.84
C LEU A 367 -4.03 -6.08 53.46
N HIS A 368 -4.07 -5.24 52.42
CA HIS A 368 -4.24 -5.72 51.05
C HIS A 368 -3.01 -6.47 50.54
N CYS A 369 -1.80 -5.95 50.78
CA CYS A 369 -0.55 -6.60 50.42
C CYS A 369 -0.38 -7.94 51.14
N GLU A 370 -0.79 -8.04 52.40
CA GLU A 370 -0.81 -9.30 53.15
C GLU A 370 -1.73 -10.35 52.52
N LYS A 371 -2.88 -9.94 51.98
CA LYS A 371 -3.80 -10.85 51.27
C LYS A 371 -3.29 -11.28 49.90
N GLU A 372 -2.52 -10.44 49.23
CA GLU A 372 -1.93 -10.73 47.92
C GLU A 372 -0.50 -11.29 48.01
N ASP A 373 -0.07 -11.74 49.19
CA ASP A 373 1.27 -12.28 49.45
C ASP A 373 2.42 -11.36 48.98
N ASN A 374 2.20 -10.06 49.09
CA ASN A 374 3.12 -8.98 48.72
C ASN A 374 3.58 -8.16 49.94
N LEU A 375 3.42 -8.73 51.14
CA LEU A 375 3.74 -8.04 52.40
C LEU A 375 5.22 -7.69 52.50
N HIS A 376 6.12 -8.57 52.03
CA HIS A 376 7.56 -8.34 52.08
C HIS A 376 7.98 -7.11 51.27
N ASN A 377 7.48 -7.01 50.03
CA ASN A 377 7.68 -5.84 49.15
C ASN A 377 7.16 -4.55 49.82
N TYR A 378 6.00 -4.62 50.45
CA TYR A 378 5.43 -3.49 51.18
C TYR A 378 6.29 -3.06 52.38
N CYS A 379 6.74 -4.00 53.21
CA CYS A 379 7.55 -3.72 54.40
C CYS A 379 8.90 -3.09 54.01
N LEU A 380 9.53 -3.60 52.96
CA LEU A 380 10.75 -3.03 52.41
C LEU A 380 10.53 -1.58 51.95
N LEU A 381 9.43 -1.31 51.22
CA LEU A 381 9.10 0.03 50.73
C LEU A 381 8.82 1.00 51.89
N GLU A 382 8.12 0.54 52.94
CA GLU A 382 7.87 1.32 54.15
C GLU A 382 9.17 1.68 54.89
N LYS A 383 10.12 0.74 55.00
CA LYS A 383 11.44 0.98 55.62
C LYS A 383 12.28 1.97 54.81
N ILE A 384 12.26 1.88 53.48
CA ILE A 384 12.93 2.86 52.62
C ILE A 384 12.34 4.26 52.79
N GLN A 385 11.02 4.39 52.87
CA GLN A 385 10.37 5.67 53.12
C GLN A 385 10.72 6.22 54.51
N HIS A 386 10.85 5.35 55.51
CA HIS A 386 11.31 5.74 56.84
C HIS A 386 12.76 6.26 56.82
N PHE A 387 13.67 5.56 56.15
CA PHE A 387 15.06 6.00 55.94
C PHE A 387 15.14 7.39 55.28
N LYS A 388 14.32 7.64 54.25
CA LYS A 388 14.25 8.96 53.61
C LYS A 388 13.77 10.05 54.57
N SER A 389 12.76 9.74 55.38
CA SER A 389 12.25 10.69 56.38
C SER A 389 13.32 11.06 57.42
N LEU A 390 14.13 10.09 57.87
CA LEU A 390 15.27 10.32 58.76
C LEU A 390 16.34 11.17 58.07
N SER A 391 16.65 10.86 56.80
CA SER A 391 17.63 11.60 56.02
C SER A 391 17.26 13.07 55.81
N VAL A 392 15.97 13.37 55.58
CA VAL A 392 15.48 14.76 55.50
C VAL A 392 15.66 15.48 56.84
N LYS A 393 15.32 14.82 57.96
CA LYS A 393 15.51 15.38 59.31
C LYS A 393 16.99 15.64 59.62
N CYS A 394 17.90 14.72 59.26
CA CYS A 394 19.34 14.93 59.40
C CYS A 394 19.80 16.19 58.65
N LEU A 395 19.35 16.36 57.41
CA LEU A 395 19.70 17.49 56.56
C LEU A 395 19.11 18.82 57.07
N GLU A 396 17.91 18.79 57.67
CA GLU A 396 17.35 19.94 58.37
C GLU A 396 18.14 20.31 59.63
N MET A 397 18.59 19.33 60.41
CA MET A 397 19.39 19.55 61.61
C MET A 397 20.81 20.05 61.30
N GLU A 398 21.43 19.55 60.24
CA GLU A 398 22.73 20.04 59.76
C GLU A 398 22.70 21.55 59.49
N LYS A 399 21.61 22.04 58.88
CA LYS A 399 21.41 23.47 58.61
C LYS A 399 21.23 24.32 59.86
N MET A 400 20.88 23.73 61.00
CA MET A 400 20.63 24.46 62.25
C MET A 400 21.92 24.69 63.10
N SER A 401 23.11 24.29 62.61
CA SER A 401 24.48 24.62 63.08
C SER A 401 24.86 24.41 64.56
N ASN A 402 23.93 24.19 65.49
CA ASN A 402 24.19 24.21 66.94
C ASN A 402 23.92 22.88 67.65
N VAL A 403 23.69 21.77 66.93
CA VAL A 403 23.25 20.51 67.54
C VAL A 403 24.00 19.29 67.00
N SER A 404 25.31 19.23 67.25
CA SER A 404 26.15 18.09 66.85
C SER A 404 25.72 16.76 67.47
N GLU A 405 25.24 16.77 68.74
CA GLU A 405 24.93 15.54 69.45
C GLU A 405 23.63 14.87 68.95
N LYS A 406 22.58 15.65 68.65
CA LYS A 406 21.34 15.08 68.09
C LYS A 406 21.57 14.56 66.68
N PHE A 407 22.37 15.25 65.90
CA PHE A 407 22.71 14.83 64.54
C PHE A 407 23.35 13.42 64.53
N THR A 408 24.31 13.15 65.42
CA THR A 408 24.93 11.82 65.52
C THR A 408 23.93 10.71 65.89
N LYS A 409 22.92 11.01 66.71
CA LYS A 409 21.87 10.05 67.08
C LYS A 409 20.99 9.70 65.88
N PHE A 410 20.59 10.68 65.08
CA PHE A 410 19.79 10.45 63.88
C PHE A 410 20.57 9.74 62.77
N ASP A 411 21.86 10.05 62.61
CA ASP A 411 22.69 9.35 61.61
C ASP A 411 22.92 7.88 62.00
N GLN A 412 23.07 7.59 63.31
CA GLN A 412 23.12 6.22 63.80
C GLN A 412 21.79 5.48 63.58
N GLU A 413 20.65 6.09 63.92
CA GLU A 413 19.31 5.51 63.65
C GLU A 413 19.11 5.25 62.16
N LYS A 414 19.57 6.17 61.31
CA LYS A 414 19.54 6.02 59.86
C LYS A 414 20.41 4.86 59.37
N PHE A 415 21.59 4.65 59.96
CA PHE A 415 22.45 3.49 59.66
C PHE A 415 21.78 2.17 60.09
N GLU A 416 21.16 2.13 61.26
CA GLU A 416 20.40 0.96 61.73
C GLU A 416 19.26 0.61 60.75
N VAL A 417 18.47 1.60 60.34
CA VAL A 417 17.41 1.39 59.33
C VAL A 417 17.98 0.97 57.97
N ALA A 418 19.12 1.53 57.55
CA ALA A 418 19.77 1.11 56.31
C ALA A 418 20.22 -0.36 56.36
N PHE A 419 20.72 -0.81 57.50
CA PHE A 419 21.10 -2.21 57.72
C PHE A 419 19.88 -3.14 57.73
N GLU A 420 18.76 -2.71 58.34
CA GLU A 420 17.49 -3.46 58.27
C GLU A 420 16.98 -3.58 56.81
N ILE A 421 17.05 -2.51 56.03
CA ILE A 421 16.70 -2.53 54.61
C ILE A 421 17.59 -3.55 53.88
N TYR A 422 18.90 -3.54 54.13
CA TYR A 422 19.82 -4.49 53.52
C TYR A 422 19.52 -5.94 53.93
N ALA A 423 19.22 -6.20 55.21
CA ALA A 423 18.84 -7.53 55.67
C ALA A 423 17.53 -8.04 55.03
N LEU A 424 16.57 -7.14 54.76
CA LEU A 424 15.34 -7.50 54.02
C LEU A 424 15.62 -7.79 52.53
N LEU A 425 16.62 -7.14 51.94
CA LEU A 425 17.06 -7.38 50.56
C LEU A 425 17.84 -8.69 50.40
N GLU A 426 18.64 -9.06 51.41
CA GLU A 426 19.43 -10.30 51.46
C GLU A 426 18.62 -11.49 52.00
N GLY A 427 17.33 -11.28 52.33
CA GLY A 427 16.48 -12.17 53.13
C GLY A 427 16.42 -13.64 52.70
N ASP A 428 15.85 -14.46 53.60
CA ASP A 428 15.75 -15.93 53.49
C ASP A 428 15.28 -16.42 52.11
N GLU A 429 15.82 -17.57 51.68
CA GLU A 429 15.58 -18.21 50.37
C GLU A 429 14.09 -18.38 50.02
N ASP A 430 13.20 -18.35 51.02
CA ASP A 430 11.76 -18.60 50.88
C ASP A 430 10.94 -17.40 50.39
N THR A 431 11.44 -16.15 50.48
CA THR A 431 10.72 -14.95 49.98
C THR A 431 11.64 -13.96 49.27
N PRO A 432 12.23 -14.32 48.12
CA PRO A 432 13.17 -13.44 47.43
C PRO A 432 12.44 -12.19 46.93
N VAL A 433 12.96 -11.02 47.30
CA VAL A 433 12.53 -9.76 46.69
C VAL A 433 13.02 -9.74 45.26
N SER A 434 12.13 -9.46 44.30
CA SER A 434 12.45 -9.42 42.87
C SER A 434 13.24 -8.16 42.47
N ILE A 435 14.29 -7.79 43.20
CA ILE A 435 15.16 -6.65 42.89
C ILE A 435 16.44 -7.17 42.21
N PRO A 436 16.89 -6.51 41.13
CA PRO A 436 18.16 -6.83 40.49
C PRO A 436 19.36 -6.78 41.45
N GLU A 437 20.19 -7.83 41.45
CA GLU A 437 21.37 -7.96 42.33
C GLU A 437 22.35 -6.78 42.20
N ASN A 438 22.46 -6.17 41.01
CA ASN A 438 23.33 -5.01 40.81
C ASN A 438 22.89 -3.82 41.68
N LEU A 439 21.59 -3.61 41.89
CA LEU A 439 21.10 -2.54 42.75
C LEU A 439 21.40 -2.83 44.22
N ILE A 440 21.31 -4.10 44.63
CA ILE A 440 21.64 -4.56 45.99
C ILE A 440 23.14 -4.37 46.26
N SER A 441 24.00 -4.75 45.29
CA SER A 441 25.45 -4.59 45.41
C SER A 441 25.88 -3.12 45.58
N VAL A 442 25.24 -2.18 44.87
CA VAL A 442 25.53 -0.75 45.03
C VAL A 442 25.16 -0.26 46.43
N ALA A 443 24.02 -0.69 46.97
CA ALA A 443 23.63 -0.34 48.34
C ALA A 443 24.59 -0.93 49.38
N LYS A 444 25.05 -2.17 49.16
CA LYS A 444 26.05 -2.86 49.98
C LYS A 444 27.39 -2.12 50.01
N ASP A 445 27.92 -1.76 48.84
CA ASP A 445 29.19 -1.05 48.74
C ASP A 445 29.17 0.28 49.51
N VAL A 446 28.02 1.00 49.49
CA VAL A 446 27.83 2.23 50.25
C VAL A 446 27.76 1.97 51.76
N LEU A 447 27.06 0.91 52.19
CA LEU A 447 27.01 0.48 53.58
C LEU A 447 28.38 0.06 54.11
N ASP A 448 29.13 -0.71 53.33
CA ASP A 448 30.49 -1.16 53.65
C ASP A 448 31.46 0.02 53.73
N ALA A 449 31.38 0.98 52.80
CA ALA A 449 32.17 2.21 52.84
C ALA A 449 31.89 3.03 54.11
N TYR A 450 30.62 3.12 54.53
CA TYR A 450 30.26 3.79 55.78
C TYR A 450 30.79 3.03 57.01
N ASN A 451 30.63 1.70 57.03
CA ASN A 451 31.12 0.86 58.13
C ASN A 451 32.65 0.90 58.28
N LEU A 452 33.37 0.97 57.15
CA LEU A 452 34.82 1.16 57.09
C LEU A 452 35.27 2.61 57.36
N LYS A 453 34.33 3.53 57.64
CA LYS A 453 34.57 4.97 57.86
C LYS A 453 35.26 5.64 56.66
N GLN A 454 35.02 5.14 55.45
CA GLN A 454 35.49 5.77 54.21
C GLN A 454 34.60 6.96 53.80
N ILE A 455 33.34 6.94 54.22
CA ILE A 455 32.40 8.06 54.10
C ILE A 455 31.86 8.42 55.49
N ASP A 456 31.73 9.73 55.75
CA ASP A 456 31.28 10.23 57.06
C ASP A 456 29.76 10.12 57.24
N PHE A 457 29.00 10.17 56.14
CA PHE A 457 27.54 10.19 56.15
C PHE A 457 26.97 9.29 55.04
N LEU A 458 25.88 8.60 55.34
CA LEU A 458 25.15 7.84 54.33
C LEU A 458 24.48 8.78 53.31
N PRO A 459 24.55 8.53 51.99
CA PRO A 459 23.83 9.30 50.99
C PRO A 459 22.30 9.22 51.18
N PHE A 460 21.59 10.34 50.99
CA PHE A 460 20.11 10.40 51.09
C PHE A 460 19.41 9.52 50.05
N ASP A 461 20.01 9.38 48.87
CA ASP A 461 19.43 8.78 47.69
C ASP A 461 19.90 7.35 47.42
N MET A 462 20.68 6.73 48.32
CA MET A 462 21.28 5.40 48.10
C MET A 462 20.26 4.30 47.77
N PHE A 463 19.03 4.39 48.31
CA PHE A 463 17.95 3.44 48.04
C PHE A 463 16.97 3.88 46.95
N SER A 464 17.18 5.03 46.29
CA SER A 464 16.20 5.57 45.32
C SER A 464 16.00 4.67 44.10
N SER A 465 17.04 3.99 43.65
CA SER A 465 16.94 3.04 42.52
C SER A 465 16.14 1.79 42.91
N ILE A 466 16.35 1.30 44.15
CA ILE A 466 15.65 0.14 44.70
C ILE A 466 14.16 0.47 44.91
N GLU A 467 13.88 1.61 45.52
CA GLU A 467 12.53 2.12 45.73
C GLU A 467 11.73 2.22 44.43
N LYS A 468 12.34 2.78 43.38
CA LYS A 468 11.71 2.91 42.06
C LYS A 468 11.36 1.56 41.45
N GLU A 469 12.23 0.57 41.61
CA GLU A 469 11.97 -0.80 41.15
C GLU A 469 10.86 -1.44 41.98
N LEU A 470 10.89 -1.26 43.30
CA LEU A 470 9.88 -1.77 44.21
C LEU A 470 8.50 -1.16 43.94
N CYS A 471 8.41 0.15 43.68
CA CYS A 471 7.18 0.79 43.22
C CYS A 471 6.69 0.24 41.88
N THR A 472 7.60 -0.17 40.99
CA THR A 472 7.22 -0.81 39.72
C THR A 472 6.63 -2.20 39.96
N ILE A 473 7.25 -3.00 40.84
CA ILE A 473 6.78 -4.33 41.22
C ILE A 473 5.41 -4.26 41.91
N MET A 474 5.25 -3.30 42.83
CA MET A 474 4.01 -3.12 43.60
C MET A 474 2.88 -2.45 42.82
N LEU A 475 3.10 -2.07 41.56
CA LEU A 475 2.13 -1.31 40.78
C LEU A 475 0.81 -2.05 40.56
N ASP A 476 0.87 -3.34 40.23
CA ASP A 476 -0.33 -4.14 39.99
C ASP A 476 -1.13 -4.34 41.28
N CYS A 477 -0.44 -4.69 42.38
CA CYS A 477 -1.03 -4.80 43.71
C CYS A 477 -1.71 -3.49 44.14
N HIS A 478 -1.05 -2.35 43.90
CA HIS A 478 -1.61 -1.04 44.22
C HIS A 478 -2.84 -0.69 43.37
N HIS A 479 -2.84 -1.05 42.09
CA HIS A 479 -3.99 -0.84 41.21
C HIS A 479 -5.21 -1.66 41.67
N ARG A 480 -5.00 -2.94 42.01
CA ARG A 480 -6.05 -3.81 42.59
C ARG A 480 -6.54 -3.30 43.94
N PHE A 481 -5.63 -2.78 44.77
CA PHE A 481 -6.01 -2.09 46.00
C PHE A 481 -6.94 -0.91 45.73
N LYS A 482 -6.62 -0.04 44.78
CA LYS A 482 -7.50 1.09 44.42
C LYS A 482 -8.86 0.64 43.89
N GLN A 483 -8.92 -0.40 43.07
CA GLN A 483 -10.18 -0.99 42.63
C GLN A 483 -10.99 -1.52 43.82
N SER A 484 -10.34 -2.20 44.77
CA SER A 484 -11.02 -2.72 45.97
C SER A 484 -11.63 -1.60 46.82
N LEU A 485 -10.98 -0.43 46.90
CA LEU A 485 -11.52 0.74 47.60
C LEU A 485 -12.75 1.33 46.89
N VAL A 486 -12.76 1.35 45.55
CA VAL A 486 -13.91 1.79 44.76
C VAL A 486 -15.09 0.84 45.00
N ASN A 487 -14.86 -0.47 44.90
CA ASN A 487 -15.88 -1.48 45.13
C ASN A 487 -16.46 -1.41 46.55
N GLN A 488 -15.61 -1.17 47.56
CA GLN A 488 -16.07 -1.00 48.94
C GLN A 488 -16.94 0.26 49.10
N LYS A 489 -16.64 1.35 48.39
CA LYS A 489 -17.47 2.56 48.39
C LYS A 489 -18.81 2.32 47.71
N GLU A 490 -18.84 1.63 46.58
CA GLU A 490 -20.08 1.27 45.88
C GLU A 490 -20.99 0.39 46.74
N MET A 491 -20.45 -0.66 47.36
CA MET A 491 -21.22 -1.52 48.28
C MET A 491 -21.77 -0.75 49.49
N ARG A 492 -21.04 0.24 50.02
CA ARG A 492 -21.55 1.09 51.12
C ARG A 492 -22.68 1.98 50.64
N LEU A 493 -22.59 2.56 49.44
CA LEU A 493 -23.65 3.37 48.85
C LEU A 493 -24.91 2.54 48.58
N ASP A 494 -24.75 1.31 48.08
CA ASP A 494 -25.89 0.44 47.84
C ASP A 494 -26.57 -0.01 49.13
N LYS A 495 -25.79 -0.29 50.20
CA LYS A 495 -26.36 -0.55 51.53
C LYS A 495 -27.17 0.65 52.05
N ILE A 496 -26.68 1.87 51.85
CA ILE A 496 -27.40 3.09 52.23
C ILE A 496 -28.70 3.22 51.43
N LYS A 497 -28.64 3.10 50.09
CA LYS A 497 -29.84 3.17 49.23
C LYS A 497 -30.88 2.10 49.58
N ILE A 498 -30.46 0.87 49.85
CA ILE A 498 -31.36 -0.21 50.29
C ILE A 498 -32.01 0.15 51.63
N SER A 499 -31.24 0.67 52.58
CA SER A 499 -31.80 1.08 53.89
C SER A 499 -32.79 2.25 53.76
N GLU A 500 -32.56 3.20 52.85
CA GLU A 500 -33.48 4.29 52.56
C GLU A 500 -34.78 3.80 51.92
N LEU A 501 -34.70 2.85 50.98
CA LEU A 501 -35.88 2.24 50.35
C LEU A 501 -36.72 1.44 51.36
N LEU A 502 -36.08 0.67 52.23
CA LEU A 502 -36.78 -0.06 53.29
C LEU A 502 -37.48 0.89 54.28
N ASN A 503 -36.82 1.99 54.67
CA ASN A 503 -37.43 3.00 55.54
C ASN A 503 -38.58 3.75 54.86
N LYS A 504 -38.52 3.98 53.55
CA LYS A 504 -39.61 4.62 52.80
C LYS A 504 -40.85 3.72 52.75
N ASN A 505 -40.68 2.44 52.43
CA ASN A 505 -41.79 1.48 52.39
C ASN A 505 -42.47 1.37 53.77
N HIS A 506 -41.71 1.40 54.86
CA HIS A 506 -42.31 1.34 56.20
C HIS A 506 -43.16 2.58 56.56
N LYS A 507 -42.88 3.73 55.93
CA LYS A 507 -43.63 4.97 56.16
C LYS A 507 -44.90 5.07 55.33
N ASP A 508 -44.98 4.37 54.20
CA ASP A 508 -46.18 4.34 53.34
C ASP A 508 -47.24 3.35 53.87
N ASP A 509 -46.88 2.46 54.80
CA ASP A 509 -47.78 1.51 55.49
C ASP A 509 -48.37 2.04 56.82
N LEU A 510 -47.98 3.25 57.24
CA LEU A 510 -48.44 3.96 58.45
C LEU A 510 -49.31 5.17 58.06
#